data_AF-A0A3C0V9G9-F1
#
_entry.id   AF-A0A3C0V9G9-F1
#
_cell.length_a   1.000
_cell.length_b   1.000
_cell.length_c   1.000
_cell.angle_alpha   90.00
_cell.angle_beta   90.00
_cell.angle_gamma   90.00
#
_symmetry.space_group_name_H-M   'P 1'
#
loop_
_entity.id
_entity.type
_entity.pdbx_description
1 polymer ?
#
loop_
_entity_poly.entity_id
_entity_poly.type
_entity_poly.pdbx_seq_one_letter_code
_entity_poly.pdbx_strand_id
1 'polypeptide(L)'
;MAVKIRFWETREFRWLVLILVMAAAALAVIIFEIVPMMETRARRDTARVEEGFDAALPAGESPIDPGDPRRTGMLAGVEDGKEIENSSPQYRALVAYLSAAAPEAIAKEAAPVEHSLFTIAAESLRGRAVRIRGLYLDSFAIALESKAGGVEFVYRTFLIDPSGNAGYVVDYIAPPPRFERRALVETEALFFRLGTYEGRRGPKASPHFVGRELRELGEAPAAFLGEETSTWYLGALFALCLLLLTAWFFFQWHLARRSRMRRLPPKAPPPPAPGA
;
A
#
# COMPACT_ATOMS: atom_id res chain seq x y z
N MET A 1 -4.38 -35.10 59.54
CA MET A 1 -5.42 -34.91 58.50
C MET A 1 -4.86 -34.00 57.42
N ALA A 2 -4.72 -34.49 56.18
CA ALA A 2 -4.20 -33.68 55.07
C ALA A 2 -5.30 -32.76 54.54
N VAL A 3 -5.05 -31.45 54.55
CA VAL A 3 -5.96 -30.44 54.01
C VAL A 3 -5.99 -30.61 52.49
N LYS A 4 -7.14 -31.03 51.93
CA LYS A 4 -7.36 -31.02 50.47
C LYS A 4 -7.51 -29.56 50.03
N ILE A 5 -6.44 -28.97 49.53
CA ILE A 5 -6.48 -27.67 48.85
C ILE A 5 -7.31 -27.84 47.58
N ARG A 6 -8.33 -26.97 47.39
CA ARG A 6 -9.21 -27.07 46.22
C ARG A 6 -8.46 -26.54 44.99
N PHE A 7 -8.66 -27.17 43.83
CA PHE A 7 -7.95 -26.83 42.59
C PHE A 7 -8.02 -25.34 42.22
N TRP A 8 -9.13 -24.67 42.50
CA TRP A 8 -9.35 -23.24 42.25
C TRP A 8 -8.48 -22.31 43.12
N GLU A 9 -7.96 -22.81 44.23
CA GLU A 9 -7.05 -22.09 45.13
C GLU A 9 -5.59 -22.22 44.68
N THR A 10 -5.32 -23.09 43.71
CA THR A 10 -3.97 -23.28 43.18
C THR A 10 -3.52 -22.07 42.36
N ARG A 11 -2.22 -21.81 42.40
CA ARG A 11 -1.56 -20.78 41.59
C ARG A 11 -1.81 -21.02 40.10
N GLU A 12 -1.84 -22.27 39.66
CA GLU A 12 -2.04 -22.68 38.28
C GLU A 12 -3.43 -22.32 37.76
N PHE A 13 -4.48 -22.55 38.56
CA PHE A 13 -5.83 -22.13 38.19
C PHE A 13 -5.95 -20.61 38.03
N ARG A 14 -5.35 -19.83 38.93
CA ARG A 14 -5.31 -18.36 38.82
C ARG A 14 -4.60 -17.90 37.55
N TRP A 15 -3.53 -18.58 37.14
CA TRP A 15 -2.85 -18.31 35.87
C TRP A 15 -3.72 -18.61 34.66
N LEU A 16 -4.39 -19.76 34.67
CA LEU A 16 -5.26 -20.18 33.58
C LEU A 16 -6.40 -19.18 33.37
N VAL A 17 -7.01 -18.70 34.46
CA VAL A 17 -8.05 -17.66 34.41
C VAL A 17 -7.50 -16.34 33.84
N LEU A 18 -6.31 -15.91 34.27
CA LEU A 18 -5.67 -14.68 33.76
C LEU A 18 -5.37 -14.76 32.26
N ILE A 19 -4.84 -15.89 31.79
CA ILE A 19 -4.56 -16.12 30.36
C ILE A 19 -5.86 -16.10 29.56
N LEU A 20 -6.91 -16.77 30.04
CA LEU A 20 -8.23 -16.77 29.40
C LEU A 20 -8.82 -15.37 29.31
N VAL A 21 -8.73 -14.57 30.38
CA VAL A 21 -9.23 -13.19 30.39
C VAL A 21 -8.44 -12.31 29.42
N MET A 22 -7.11 -12.43 29.37
CA MET A 22 -6.30 -11.67 28.41
C MET A 22 -6.56 -12.10 26.96
N ALA A 23 -6.71 -13.40 26.71
CA ALA A 23 -7.05 -13.92 25.39
C ALA A 23 -8.44 -13.43 24.94
N ALA A 24 -9.43 -13.45 25.84
CA ALA A 24 -10.76 -12.93 25.56
C ALA A 24 -10.75 -11.41 25.30
N ALA A 25 -9.96 -10.64 26.05
CA ALA A 25 -9.81 -9.20 25.82
C ALA A 25 -9.13 -8.89 24.48
N ALA A 26 -8.08 -9.62 24.12
CA ALA A 26 -7.42 -9.48 22.82
C ALA A 26 -8.38 -9.84 21.67
N LEU A 27 -9.12 -10.94 21.82
CA LEU A 27 -10.12 -11.36 20.84
C LEU A 27 -11.24 -10.32 20.69
N ALA A 28 -11.69 -9.72 21.80
CA ALA A 28 -12.68 -8.65 21.77
C ALA A 28 -12.18 -7.41 21.02
N VAL A 29 -10.93 -6.98 21.24
CA VAL A 29 -10.34 -5.86 20.47
C VAL A 29 -10.26 -6.20 18.97
N ILE A 30 -9.86 -7.42 18.62
CA ILE A 30 -9.82 -7.86 17.22
C ILE A 30 -11.22 -7.82 16.60
N ILE A 31 -12.22 -8.40 17.26
CA ILE A 31 -13.58 -8.54 16.71
C ILE A 31 -14.34 -7.22 16.69
N PHE A 32 -14.20 -6.38 17.72
CA PHE A 32 -15.02 -5.17 17.88
C PHE A 32 -14.34 -3.89 17.38
N GLU A 33 -13.01 -3.85 17.26
CA GLU A 33 -12.32 -2.66 16.73
C GLU A 33 -11.63 -2.93 15.40
N ILE A 34 -10.80 -3.98 15.31
CA ILE A 34 -9.98 -4.21 14.11
C ILE A 34 -10.84 -4.66 12.93
N VAL A 35 -11.69 -5.68 13.11
CA VAL A 35 -12.55 -6.20 12.03
C VAL A 35 -13.51 -5.12 11.51
N PRO A 36 -14.24 -4.35 12.34
CA PRO A 36 -15.12 -3.29 11.85
C PRO A 36 -14.35 -2.14 11.21
N MET A 37 -13.15 -1.81 11.70
CA MET A 37 -12.28 -0.83 11.06
C MET A 37 -11.81 -1.30 9.67
N MET A 38 -11.49 -2.59 9.51
CA MET A 38 -11.13 -3.16 8.22
C MET A 38 -12.32 -3.22 7.25
N GLU A 39 -13.51 -3.61 7.73
CA GLU A 39 -14.73 -3.62 6.91
C GLU A 39 -15.16 -2.22 6.49
N THR A 40 -15.06 -1.23 7.39
CA THR A 40 -15.39 0.17 7.04
C THR A 40 -14.38 0.76 6.07
N ARG A 41 -13.09 0.40 6.16
CA ARG A 41 -12.09 0.73 5.13
C ARG A 41 -12.42 0.08 3.80
N ALA A 42 -12.65 -1.24 3.78
CA ALA A 42 -13.01 -1.97 2.57
C ALA A 42 -14.27 -1.40 1.90
N ARG A 43 -15.31 -1.05 2.69
CA ARG A 43 -16.53 -0.41 2.17
C ARG A 43 -16.28 0.99 1.61
N ARG A 44 -15.42 1.78 2.25
CA ARG A 44 -15.03 3.10 1.71
C ARG A 44 -14.23 2.94 0.44
N ASP A 45 -13.31 1.99 0.37
CA ASP A 45 -12.51 1.74 -0.82
C ASP A 45 -13.41 1.26 -1.97
N THR A 46 -14.39 0.38 -1.73
CA THR A 46 -15.36 -0.02 -2.76
C THR A 46 -16.26 1.13 -3.19
N ALA A 47 -16.80 1.92 -2.25
CA ALA A 47 -17.67 3.05 -2.58
C ALA A 47 -16.89 4.14 -3.35
N ARG A 48 -15.63 4.35 -3.00
CA ARG A 48 -14.72 5.29 -3.67
C ARG A 48 -14.32 4.80 -5.06
N VAL A 49 -14.16 3.49 -5.23
CA VAL A 49 -13.98 2.85 -6.54
C VAL A 49 -15.23 2.97 -7.39
N GLU A 50 -16.43 2.78 -6.84
CA GLU A 50 -17.70 2.98 -7.55
C GLU A 50 -17.93 4.45 -7.92
N GLU A 51 -17.78 5.39 -6.99
CA GLU A 51 -17.85 6.83 -7.25
C GLU A 51 -16.76 7.28 -8.25
N GLY A 52 -15.54 6.74 -8.13
CA GLY A 52 -14.45 6.99 -9.06
C GLY A 52 -14.70 6.37 -10.43
N PHE A 53 -15.36 5.22 -10.49
CA PHE A 53 -15.78 4.59 -11.74
C PHE A 53 -16.87 5.41 -12.41
N ASP A 54 -17.88 5.90 -11.68
CA ASP A 54 -18.94 6.76 -12.20
C ASP A 54 -18.41 8.15 -12.58
N ALA A 55 -17.46 8.72 -11.84
CA ALA A 55 -16.81 9.97 -12.19
C ALA A 55 -15.89 9.81 -13.42
N ALA A 56 -15.20 8.67 -13.53
CA ALA A 56 -14.40 8.36 -14.70
C ALA A 56 -15.30 8.05 -15.91
N LEU A 57 -16.37 7.29 -15.72
CA LEU A 57 -17.28 6.76 -16.75
C LEU A 57 -18.74 7.13 -16.40
N PRO A 58 -19.14 8.40 -16.50
CA PRO A 58 -20.50 8.81 -16.14
C PRO A 58 -21.54 8.07 -16.96
N ALA A 59 -22.48 7.42 -16.26
CA ALA A 59 -23.54 6.65 -16.90
C ALA A 59 -24.40 7.56 -17.80
N GLY A 60 -24.47 7.25 -19.10
CA GLY A 60 -25.36 7.91 -20.06
C GLY A 60 -24.70 8.94 -20.99
N GLU A 61 -23.52 9.45 -20.64
CA GLU A 61 -22.63 10.11 -21.59
C GLU A 61 -21.46 9.17 -21.84
N SER A 62 -21.39 8.51 -23.02
CA SER A 62 -20.08 8.09 -23.49
C SER A 62 -19.32 9.39 -23.74
N PRO A 63 -18.36 9.84 -22.90
CA PRO A 63 -17.64 11.09 -23.15
C PRO A 63 -16.69 10.95 -24.35
N ILE A 64 -16.84 9.84 -25.09
CA ILE A 64 -15.88 9.19 -25.93
C ILE A 64 -16.62 8.99 -27.24
N ASP A 65 -16.19 9.77 -28.21
CA ASP A 65 -16.62 9.67 -29.58
C ASP A 65 -16.42 8.21 -30.04
N PRO A 66 -17.48 7.51 -30.48
CA PRO A 66 -17.35 6.20 -31.12
C PRO A 66 -16.43 6.23 -32.35
N GLY A 67 -16.18 7.41 -32.93
CA GLY A 67 -15.19 7.66 -33.98
C GLY A 67 -13.76 7.90 -33.48
N ASP A 68 -13.50 7.87 -32.17
CA ASP A 68 -12.18 8.17 -31.61
C ASP A 68 -11.14 7.14 -32.08
N PRO A 69 -10.15 7.56 -32.90
CA PRO A 69 -9.15 6.66 -33.44
C PRO A 69 -8.35 5.95 -32.36
N ARG A 70 -8.27 6.52 -31.13
CA ARG A 70 -7.62 5.89 -29.97
C ARG A 70 -8.25 4.56 -29.60
N ARG A 71 -9.54 4.35 -29.85
CA ARG A 71 -10.26 3.12 -29.46
C ARG A 71 -10.62 2.22 -30.61
N THR A 72 -11.08 2.77 -31.72
CA THR A 72 -11.64 1.98 -32.82
C THR A 72 -10.59 1.43 -33.79
N GLY A 73 -9.35 1.91 -33.72
CA GLY A 73 -8.27 1.39 -34.57
C GLY A 73 -6.89 1.39 -33.92
N MET A 74 -6.47 2.50 -33.34
CA MET A 74 -5.07 2.72 -32.93
C MET A 74 -4.60 1.78 -31.82
N LEU A 75 -5.47 1.50 -30.85
CA LEU A 75 -5.17 0.63 -29.70
C LEU A 75 -5.91 -0.72 -29.79
N ALA A 76 -6.45 -1.05 -30.97
CA ALA A 76 -7.06 -2.35 -31.20
C ALA A 76 -5.99 -3.46 -31.07
N GLY A 77 -6.32 -4.51 -30.31
CA GLY A 77 -5.40 -5.65 -30.07
C GLY A 77 -4.28 -5.37 -29.07
N VAL A 78 -4.32 -4.26 -28.32
CA VAL A 78 -3.41 -4.07 -27.18
C VAL A 78 -3.76 -5.05 -26.07
N GLU A 79 -2.77 -5.85 -25.66
CA GLU A 79 -2.90 -6.83 -24.59
C GLU A 79 -2.23 -6.32 -23.31
N ASP A 80 -2.92 -6.52 -22.18
CA ASP A 80 -2.41 -6.29 -20.83
C ASP A 80 -1.50 -7.45 -20.38
N GLY A 81 -0.66 -7.21 -19.37
CA GLY A 81 0.23 -8.22 -18.79
C GLY A 81 1.54 -8.45 -19.55
N LYS A 82 1.70 -7.85 -20.74
CA LYS A 82 2.96 -7.85 -21.50
C LYS A 82 3.97 -6.88 -20.89
N GLU A 83 5.25 -7.17 -21.10
CA GLU A 83 6.35 -6.32 -20.62
C GLU A 83 6.24 -4.89 -21.19
N ILE A 84 6.64 -3.89 -20.42
CA ILE A 84 6.59 -2.48 -20.85
C ILE A 84 7.64 -2.19 -21.95
N GLU A 85 7.24 -2.43 -23.19
CA GLU A 85 8.00 -2.17 -24.40
C GLU A 85 7.44 -0.98 -25.20
N ASN A 86 8.32 -0.32 -25.97
CA ASN A 86 8.02 0.82 -26.84
C ASN A 86 8.07 0.47 -28.34
N SER A 87 8.20 -0.82 -28.67
CA SER A 87 8.32 -1.38 -30.03
C SER A 87 6.97 -1.52 -30.75
N SER A 88 5.86 -1.53 -30.01
CA SER A 88 4.55 -1.85 -30.60
C SER A 88 4.06 -0.73 -31.53
N PRO A 89 3.43 -1.08 -32.68
CA PRO A 89 2.81 -0.10 -33.57
C PRO A 89 1.74 0.76 -32.87
N GLN A 90 0.96 0.16 -31.96
CA GLN A 90 -0.09 0.83 -31.20
C GLN A 90 0.47 1.89 -30.25
N TYR A 91 1.57 1.57 -29.56
CA TYR A 91 2.27 2.53 -28.72
C TYR A 91 2.80 3.71 -29.53
N ARG A 92 3.46 3.45 -30.67
CA ARG A 92 3.96 4.52 -31.55
C ARG A 92 2.83 5.40 -32.09
N ALA A 93 1.70 4.81 -32.45
CA ALA A 93 0.56 5.58 -32.91
C ALA A 93 0.01 6.48 -31.78
N LEU A 94 -0.03 6.00 -30.53
CA LEU A 94 -0.40 6.81 -29.37
C LEU A 94 0.57 7.98 -29.13
N VAL A 95 1.88 7.74 -29.25
CA VAL A 95 2.92 8.79 -29.20
C VAL A 95 2.70 9.81 -30.31
N ALA A 96 2.46 9.37 -31.54
CA ALA A 96 2.24 10.26 -32.68
C ALA A 96 0.97 11.11 -32.52
N TYR A 97 -0.11 10.50 -32.03
CA TYR A 97 -1.34 11.20 -31.69
C TYR A 97 -1.09 12.27 -30.62
N LEU A 98 -0.44 11.91 -29.51
CA LEU A 98 -0.18 12.85 -28.42
C LEU A 98 0.75 13.97 -28.86
N SER A 99 1.74 13.69 -29.70
CA SER A 99 2.66 14.70 -30.27
C SER A 99 1.91 15.74 -31.12
N ALA A 100 0.90 15.32 -31.89
CA ALA A 100 0.11 16.20 -32.75
C ALA A 100 -1.04 16.92 -32.02
N ALA A 101 -1.59 16.35 -30.94
CA ALA A 101 -2.72 16.91 -30.22
C ALA A 101 -2.36 18.24 -29.52
N ALA A 102 -3.30 19.18 -29.39
CA ALA A 102 -3.10 20.38 -28.59
C ALA A 102 -3.08 20.02 -27.08
N PRO A 103 -2.15 20.54 -26.26
CA PRO A 103 -2.11 20.26 -24.82
C PRO A 103 -3.44 20.53 -24.11
N GLU A 104 -4.13 21.60 -24.49
CA GLU A 104 -5.39 22.03 -23.90
C GLU A 104 -6.53 21.03 -24.16
N ALA A 105 -6.49 20.33 -25.30
CA ALA A 105 -7.49 19.31 -25.62
C ALA A 105 -7.36 18.10 -24.68
N ILE A 106 -6.13 17.64 -24.43
CA ILE A 106 -5.86 16.55 -23.50
C ILE A 106 -6.22 16.95 -22.07
N ALA A 107 -5.85 18.16 -21.66
CA ALA A 107 -6.13 18.68 -20.31
C ALA A 107 -7.64 18.78 -20.02
N LYS A 108 -8.45 19.11 -21.04
CA LYS A 108 -9.92 19.20 -20.93
C LYS A 108 -10.57 17.82 -20.76
N GLU A 109 -10.03 16.80 -21.42
CA GLU A 109 -10.51 15.41 -21.31
C GLU A 109 -9.98 14.69 -20.05
N ALA A 110 -8.85 15.14 -19.50
CA ALA A 110 -8.17 14.48 -18.41
C ALA A 110 -8.98 14.54 -17.10
N ALA A 111 -9.45 13.38 -16.66
CA ALA A 111 -10.12 13.19 -15.38
C ALA A 111 -9.18 12.51 -14.36
N PRO A 112 -9.29 12.83 -13.05
CA PRO A 112 -8.60 12.07 -12.02
C PRO A 112 -9.17 10.64 -11.99
N VAL A 113 -8.30 9.63 -12.01
CA VAL A 113 -8.69 8.22 -11.95
C VAL A 113 -7.86 7.52 -10.89
N GLU A 114 -8.50 6.75 -10.02
CA GLU A 114 -7.83 6.00 -8.97
C GLU A 114 -7.01 4.84 -9.54
N HIS A 115 -5.88 4.53 -8.88
CA HIS A 115 -4.97 3.47 -9.34
C HIS A 115 -5.68 2.12 -9.56
N SER A 116 -6.54 1.75 -8.61
CA SER A 116 -7.29 0.49 -8.59
C SER A 116 -8.15 0.29 -9.85
N LEU A 117 -8.69 1.37 -10.42
CA LEU A 117 -9.55 1.32 -11.60
C LEU A 117 -8.80 0.88 -12.85
N PHE A 118 -7.50 1.16 -12.96
CA PHE A 118 -6.70 0.66 -14.09
C PHE A 118 -6.59 -0.86 -14.08
N THR A 119 -6.71 -1.50 -12.92
CA THR A 119 -6.68 -2.97 -12.81
C THR A 119 -8.03 -3.60 -13.14
N ILE A 120 -9.12 -2.96 -12.71
CA ILE A 120 -10.49 -3.51 -12.84
C ILE A 120 -11.08 -3.19 -14.21
N ALA A 121 -10.80 -2.01 -14.75
CA ALA A 121 -11.45 -1.45 -15.93
C ALA A 121 -10.45 -1.04 -17.02
N ALA A 122 -9.32 -1.75 -17.13
CA ALA A 122 -8.23 -1.44 -18.07
C ALA A 122 -8.72 -1.18 -19.50
N GLU A 123 -9.51 -2.11 -20.03
CA GLU A 123 -10.06 -2.02 -21.39
C GLU A 123 -10.91 -0.75 -21.59
N SER A 124 -11.75 -0.43 -20.60
CA SER A 124 -12.62 0.75 -20.61
C SER A 124 -11.89 2.07 -20.32
N LEU A 125 -10.63 2.02 -19.90
CA LEU A 125 -9.80 3.21 -19.69
C LEU A 125 -8.77 3.41 -20.80
N ARG A 126 -8.54 2.38 -21.63
CA ARG A 126 -7.54 2.41 -22.70
C ARG A 126 -7.77 3.58 -23.66
N GLY A 127 -6.70 4.32 -23.91
CA GLY A 127 -6.67 5.53 -24.75
C GLY A 127 -7.21 6.79 -24.07
N ARG A 128 -7.76 6.72 -22.86
CA ARG A 128 -8.35 7.90 -22.20
C ARG A 128 -7.29 8.80 -21.60
N ALA A 129 -7.55 10.10 -21.68
CA ALA A 129 -6.81 11.10 -20.93
C ALA A 129 -7.15 10.98 -19.44
N VAL A 130 -6.11 10.86 -18.62
CA VAL A 130 -6.22 10.80 -17.16
C VAL A 130 -5.28 11.81 -16.54
N ARG A 131 -5.70 12.37 -15.41
CA ARG A 131 -4.87 13.21 -14.55
C ARG A 131 -4.30 12.35 -13.43
N ILE A 132 -2.97 12.21 -13.42
CA ILE A 132 -2.24 11.40 -12.46
C ILE A 132 -1.52 12.33 -11.50
N ARG A 133 -1.74 12.12 -10.21
CA ARG A 133 -0.94 12.71 -9.13
C ARG A 133 -0.07 11.64 -8.53
N GLY A 134 1.21 11.92 -8.34
CA GLY A 134 2.14 10.94 -7.81
C GLY A 134 3.41 11.57 -7.26
N LEU A 135 4.20 10.73 -6.60
CA LEU A 135 5.52 11.05 -6.10
C LEU A 135 6.55 10.64 -7.15
N TYR A 136 7.36 11.59 -7.59
CA TYR A 136 8.42 11.34 -8.57
C TYR A 136 9.47 10.37 -8.02
N LEU A 137 9.91 9.39 -8.80
CA LEU A 137 11.03 8.51 -8.43
C LEU A 137 12.28 8.77 -9.24
N ASP A 138 12.17 8.56 -10.54
CA ASP A 138 13.30 8.57 -11.48
C ASP A 138 12.78 8.69 -12.91
N SER A 139 13.63 9.15 -13.82
CA SER A 139 13.34 9.32 -15.24
C SER A 139 14.56 9.08 -16.10
N PHE A 140 14.41 8.34 -17.19
CA PHE A 140 15.47 8.13 -18.18
C PHE A 140 14.94 8.14 -19.61
N ALA A 141 15.81 8.55 -20.55
CA ALA A 141 15.49 8.57 -21.97
C ALA A 141 15.55 7.17 -22.58
N ILE A 142 14.56 6.84 -23.40
CA ILE A 142 14.47 5.62 -24.18
C ILE A 142 14.30 6.01 -25.65
N ALA A 143 15.20 5.52 -26.51
CA ALA A 143 15.06 5.68 -27.95
C ALA A 143 13.90 4.83 -28.46
N LEU A 144 13.05 5.42 -29.31
CA LEU A 144 12.05 4.66 -30.03
C LEU A 144 12.72 3.87 -31.17
N GLU A 145 12.28 2.64 -31.42
CA GLU A 145 12.77 1.83 -32.54
C GLU A 145 12.58 2.53 -33.89
N SER A 146 11.49 3.30 -34.00
CA SER A 146 11.20 4.16 -35.15
C SER A 146 10.51 5.43 -34.68
N LYS A 147 10.77 6.54 -35.38
CA LYS A 147 10.20 7.85 -35.03
C LYS A 147 8.68 7.80 -35.07
N ALA A 148 8.04 8.44 -34.09
CA ALA A 148 6.60 8.52 -33.98
C ALA A 148 6.16 9.98 -33.79
N GLY A 149 5.45 10.55 -34.78
CA GLY A 149 5.02 11.96 -34.72
C GLY A 149 6.16 12.96 -34.49
N GLY A 150 7.33 12.71 -35.09
CA GLY A 150 8.53 13.53 -34.90
C GLY A 150 9.30 13.26 -33.60
N VAL A 151 8.80 12.39 -32.72
CA VAL A 151 9.46 12.01 -31.47
C VAL A 151 10.46 10.88 -31.74
N GLU A 152 11.69 11.07 -31.28
CA GLU A 152 12.78 10.07 -31.34
C GLU A 152 13.03 9.40 -29.99
N PHE A 153 12.86 10.17 -28.91
CA PHE A 153 13.10 9.73 -27.55
C PHE A 153 11.85 9.98 -26.72
N VAL A 154 11.53 9.03 -25.86
CA VAL A 154 10.56 9.19 -24.78
C VAL A 154 11.29 9.13 -23.46
N TYR A 155 10.77 9.81 -22.45
CA TYR A 155 11.36 9.88 -21.13
C TYR A 155 10.52 9.07 -20.17
N ARG A 156 10.94 7.81 -19.93
CA ARG A 156 10.24 6.90 -19.03
C ARG A 156 10.46 7.33 -17.61
N THR A 157 9.37 7.73 -16.97
CA THR A 157 9.34 8.20 -15.59
C THR A 157 8.52 7.25 -14.74
N PHE A 158 9.04 6.94 -13.57
CA PHE A 158 8.35 6.15 -12.56
C PHE A 158 7.75 7.08 -11.53
N LEU A 159 6.45 6.95 -11.32
CA LEU A 159 5.72 7.66 -10.28
C LEU A 159 5.19 6.63 -9.27
N ILE A 160 5.08 7.05 -8.02
CA ILE A 160 4.38 6.27 -6.99
C ILE A 160 3.09 7.01 -6.64
N ASP A 161 1.98 6.28 -6.52
CA ASP A 161 0.74 6.81 -5.97
C ASP A 161 0.99 7.46 -4.60
N PRO A 162 0.33 8.57 -4.25
CA PRO A 162 0.62 9.27 -3.01
C PRO A 162 0.47 8.42 -1.73
N SER A 163 -0.24 7.27 -1.79
CA SER A 163 -0.28 6.29 -0.69
C SER A 163 1.04 5.53 -0.47
N GLY A 164 1.97 5.54 -1.42
CA GLY A 164 3.22 4.79 -1.39
C GLY A 164 3.12 3.35 -1.92
N ASN A 165 1.91 2.86 -2.19
CA ASN A 165 1.66 1.41 -2.38
C ASN A 165 1.68 0.96 -3.84
N ALA A 166 1.42 1.88 -4.77
CA ALA A 166 1.22 1.55 -6.17
C ALA A 166 2.11 2.41 -7.08
N GLY A 167 2.54 1.86 -8.21
CA GLY A 167 3.38 2.55 -9.18
C GLY A 167 2.62 2.91 -10.45
N TYR A 168 3.07 3.96 -11.11
CA TYR A 168 2.72 4.32 -12.48
C TYR A 168 4.00 4.40 -13.32
N VAL A 169 3.92 4.00 -14.58
CA VAL A 169 5.00 4.21 -15.57
C VAL A 169 4.47 5.16 -16.63
N VAL A 170 5.09 6.33 -16.76
CA VAL A 170 4.67 7.36 -17.71
C VAL A 170 5.83 7.67 -18.64
N ASP A 171 5.63 7.45 -19.94
CA ASP A 171 6.59 7.82 -20.96
C ASP A 171 6.24 9.22 -21.49
N TYR A 172 7.10 10.22 -21.21
CA TYR A 172 6.90 11.58 -21.69
C TYR A 172 7.50 11.81 -23.06
N ILE A 173 6.78 12.50 -23.94
CA ILE A 173 7.31 12.91 -25.26
C ILE A 173 8.22 14.13 -25.20
N ALA A 174 8.17 14.90 -24.10
CA ALA A 174 9.09 16.00 -23.81
C ALA A 174 9.94 15.65 -22.58
N PRO A 175 11.20 16.13 -22.50
CA PRO A 175 12.05 15.91 -21.35
C PRO A 175 11.42 16.54 -20.09
N PRO A 176 11.17 15.76 -19.02
CA PRO A 176 10.66 16.33 -17.78
C PRO A 176 11.72 17.21 -17.12
N PRO A 177 11.32 18.25 -16.36
CA PRO A 177 12.23 18.97 -15.46
C PRO A 177 12.91 18.02 -14.48
N ARG A 178 14.03 18.47 -13.90
CA ARG A 178 14.68 17.71 -12.82
C ARG A 178 13.92 17.95 -11.52
N PHE A 179 13.33 16.90 -10.98
CA PHE A 179 12.63 16.91 -9.70
C PHE A 179 13.45 16.21 -8.61
N GLU A 180 13.24 16.63 -7.37
CA GLU A 180 13.72 15.85 -6.22
C GLU A 180 12.95 14.54 -6.11
N ARG A 181 13.62 13.50 -5.59
CA ARG A 181 12.99 12.21 -5.37
C ARG A 181 11.87 12.38 -4.32
N ARG A 182 10.68 11.90 -4.67
CA ARG A 182 9.41 12.04 -3.94
C ARG A 182 8.79 13.45 -3.98
N ALA A 183 9.20 14.32 -4.90
CA ALA A 183 8.46 15.53 -5.19
C ALA A 183 7.03 15.18 -5.64
N LEU A 184 6.03 15.92 -5.16
CA LEU A 184 4.65 15.75 -5.57
C LEU A 184 4.47 16.37 -6.96
N VAL A 185 4.09 15.53 -7.90
CA VAL A 185 3.96 15.89 -9.31
C VAL A 185 2.58 15.52 -9.85
N GLU A 186 2.17 16.24 -10.88
CA GLU A 186 0.95 15.99 -11.63
C GLU A 186 1.26 15.92 -13.13
N THR A 187 0.59 15.00 -13.82
CA THR A 187 0.63 14.89 -15.26
C THR A 187 -0.74 14.57 -15.81
N GLU A 188 -0.95 14.98 -17.07
CA GLU A 188 -2.03 14.54 -17.91
C GLU A 188 -1.44 13.55 -18.93
N ALA A 189 -2.02 12.35 -19.01
CA ALA A 189 -1.46 11.28 -19.83
C ALA A 189 -2.55 10.39 -20.41
N LEU A 190 -2.25 9.74 -21.54
CA LEU A 190 -3.13 8.75 -22.17
C LEU A 190 -2.79 7.37 -21.63
N PHE A 191 -3.78 6.65 -21.11
CA PHE A 191 -3.57 5.26 -20.66
C PHE A 191 -3.38 4.32 -21.85
N PHE A 192 -2.28 3.56 -21.85
CA PHE A 192 -1.98 2.62 -22.93
C PHE A 192 -2.38 1.18 -22.56
N ARG A 193 -1.83 0.65 -21.45
CA ARG A 193 -2.10 -0.72 -20.98
C ARG A 193 -1.63 -0.93 -19.55
N LEU A 194 -2.02 -2.06 -18.97
CA LEU A 194 -1.31 -2.62 -17.82
C LEU A 194 -0.08 -3.38 -18.30
N GLY A 195 1.10 -2.81 -18.09
CA GLY A 195 2.35 -3.46 -18.45
C GLY A 195 3.01 -4.14 -17.27
N THR A 196 3.85 -5.14 -17.53
CA THR A 196 4.66 -5.81 -16.52
C THR A 196 6.10 -5.32 -16.55
N TYR A 197 6.74 -5.31 -15.39
CA TYR A 197 8.17 -5.02 -15.25
C TYR A 197 8.76 -5.83 -14.10
N GLU A 198 10.08 -6.06 -14.14
CA GLU A 198 10.75 -6.81 -13.08
C GLU A 198 10.97 -5.93 -11.85
N GLY A 199 10.25 -6.25 -10.77
CA GLY A 199 10.42 -5.62 -9.47
C GLY A 199 11.39 -6.40 -8.59
N ARG A 200 11.81 -5.81 -7.45
CA ARG A 200 12.67 -6.49 -6.47
C ARG A 200 12.10 -7.80 -5.91
N ARG A 201 10.79 -7.99 -5.95
CA ARG A 201 10.07 -9.17 -5.44
C ARG A 201 9.45 -10.01 -6.56
N GLY A 202 9.96 -9.88 -7.78
CA GLY A 202 9.41 -10.50 -8.99
C GLY A 202 8.59 -9.54 -9.84
N PRO A 203 7.91 -10.06 -10.87
CA PRO A 203 7.19 -9.26 -11.85
C PRO A 203 6.04 -8.50 -11.20
N LYS A 204 5.94 -7.22 -11.52
CA LYS A 204 4.86 -6.33 -11.07
C LYS A 204 4.11 -5.80 -12.28
N ALA A 205 2.78 -5.78 -12.19
CA ALA A 205 1.94 -5.04 -13.12
C ALA A 205 1.87 -3.57 -12.70
N SER A 206 2.00 -2.66 -13.65
CA SER A 206 1.82 -1.23 -13.46
C SER A 206 1.07 -0.64 -14.65
N PRO A 207 0.16 0.31 -14.41
CA PRO A 207 -0.41 1.11 -15.47
C PRO A 207 0.70 1.86 -16.22
N HIS A 208 0.67 1.77 -17.56
CA HIS A 208 1.60 2.40 -18.48
C HIS A 208 0.88 3.48 -19.28
N PHE A 209 1.45 4.68 -19.29
CA PHE A 209 0.87 5.86 -19.91
C PHE A 209 1.86 6.53 -20.86
N VAL A 210 1.31 7.33 -21.78
CA VAL A 210 2.06 8.27 -22.59
C VAL A 210 1.62 9.68 -22.22
N GLY A 211 2.54 10.48 -21.70
CA GLY A 211 2.29 11.84 -21.23
C GLY A 211 3.04 12.88 -22.07
N ARG A 212 2.65 14.15 -21.95
CA ARG A 212 3.40 15.24 -22.59
C ARG A 212 4.34 15.95 -21.64
N GLU A 213 3.81 16.41 -20.52
CA GLU A 213 4.55 17.22 -19.55
C GLU A 213 4.33 16.69 -18.14
N LEU A 214 5.35 16.84 -17.30
CA LEU A 214 5.28 16.60 -15.88
C LEU A 214 5.45 17.93 -15.15
N ARG A 215 4.55 18.22 -14.22
CA ARG A 215 4.53 19.47 -13.45
C ARG A 215 4.63 19.18 -11.97
N GLU A 216 5.35 20.02 -11.25
CA GLU A 216 5.42 19.94 -9.78
C GLU A 216 4.25 20.70 -9.16
N LEU A 217 3.61 20.12 -8.15
CA LEU A 217 2.48 20.71 -7.43
C LEU A 217 2.89 21.48 -6.16
N GLY A 218 4.17 21.47 -5.79
CA GLY A 218 4.69 22.05 -4.54
C GLY A 218 4.80 21.03 -3.40
N GLU A 219 4.82 21.49 -2.14
CA GLU A 219 5.03 20.61 -0.97
C GLU A 219 3.96 19.50 -0.90
N ALA A 220 4.42 18.25 -0.86
CA ALA A 220 3.58 17.09 -0.60
C ALA A 220 2.94 17.23 0.79
N PRO A 221 1.60 17.17 0.94
CA PRO A 221 0.98 17.27 2.25
C PRO A 221 1.51 16.18 3.19
N ALA A 222 1.82 16.54 4.44
CA ALA A 222 2.38 15.61 5.43
C ALA A 222 1.54 14.33 5.62
N ALA A 223 0.24 14.39 5.30
CA ALA A 223 -0.67 13.24 5.30
C ALA A 223 -0.34 12.14 4.26
N PHE A 224 0.50 12.43 3.26
CA PHE A 224 0.92 11.46 2.24
C PHE A 224 2.13 10.61 2.65
N LEU A 225 2.80 10.96 3.75
CA LEU A 225 3.90 10.18 4.32
C LEU A 225 3.39 9.15 5.32
N GLY A 226 2.62 8.17 4.81
CA GLY A 226 2.54 6.84 5.39
C GLY A 226 1.49 6.60 6.47
N GLU A 227 0.30 6.18 6.05
CA GLU A 227 -0.58 5.34 6.88
C GLU A 227 0.11 4.03 7.36
N GLU A 228 1.19 3.59 6.68
CA GLU A 228 2.02 2.47 7.15
C GLU A 228 2.73 2.76 8.49
N THR A 229 2.99 4.02 8.84
CA THR A 229 3.61 4.32 10.14
C THR A 229 2.66 4.01 11.30
N SER A 230 1.35 4.21 11.10
CA SER A 230 0.34 3.96 12.13
C SER A 230 0.28 2.48 12.56
N THR A 231 0.44 1.53 11.63
CA THR A 231 0.39 0.11 11.97
C THR A 231 1.65 -0.34 12.71
N TRP A 232 2.80 0.27 12.42
CA TRP A 232 4.05 -0.02 13.12
C TRP A 232 4.04 0.53 14.55
N TYR A 233 3.42 1.70 14.77
CA TYR A 233 3.21 2.22 16.13
C TYR A 233 2.28 1.33 16.96
N LEU A 234 1.19 0.82 16.37
CA LEU A 234 0.32 -0.15 17.04
C LEU A 234 1.05 -1.46 17.35
N GLY A 235 1.85 -1.98 16.42
CA GLY A 235 2.68 -3.16 16.62
C GLY A 235 3.73 -2.96 17.72
N ALA A 236 4.41 -1.81 17.73
CA ALA A 236 5.39 -1.44 18.75
C ALA A 236 4.75 -1.27 20.13
N LEU A 237 3.57 -0.66 20.21
CA LEU A 237 2.80 -0.53 21.46
C LEU A 237 2.38 -1.91 21.99
N PHE A 238 1.91 -2.79 21.12
CA PHE A 238 1.55 -4.16 21.50
C PHE A 238 2.77 -4.96 22.00
N ALA A 239 3.91 -4.86 21.30
CA ALA A 239 5.16 -5.47 21.73
C ALA A 239 5.63 -4.92 23.09
N LEU A 240 5.51 -3.61 23.31
CA LEU A 240 5.83 -2.97 24.59
C LEU A 240 4.94 -3.50 25.72
N CYS A 241 3.63 -3.63 25.49
CA CYS A 241 2.69 -4.22 26.46
C CYS A 241 3.06 -5.66 26.81
N LEU A 242 3.41 -6.49 25.82
CA LEU A 242 3.89 -7.86 26.05
C LEU A 242 5.20 -7.91 26.85
N LEU A 243 6.13 -6.97 26.57
CA LEU A 243 7.40 -6.89 27.28
C LEU A 243 7.19 -6.47 28.75
N LEU A 244 6.30 -5.50 29.01
CA LEU A 244 5.94 -5.10 30.37
C LEU A 244 5.23 -6.22 31.14
N LEU A 245 4.34 -6.97 30.49
CA LEU A 245 3.72 -8.16 31.08
C LEU A 245 4.78 -9.21 31.43
N THR A 246 5.65 -9.60 30.50
CA THR A 246 6.69 -10.61 30.76
C THR A 246 7.67 -10.17 31.85
N ALA A 247 8.07 -8.90 31.88
CA ALA A 247 8.89 -8.33 32.94
C ALA A 247 8.18 -8.39 34.31
N TRP A 248 6.90 -8.00 34.37
CA TRP A 248 6.11 -8.09 35.60
C TRP A 248 5.98 -9.53 36.10
N PHE A 249 5.73 -10.49 35.22
CA PHE A 249 5.74 -11.92 35.52
C PHE A 249 7.07 -12.38 36.13
N PHE A 250 8.19 -11.98 35.53
CA PHE A 250 9.52 -12.32 36.02
C PHE A 250 9.77 -11.76 37.41
N PHE A 251 9.40 -10.49 37.66
CA PHE A 251 9.51 -9.87 38.99
C PHE A 251 8.65 -10.58 40.04
N GLN A 252 7.39 -10.89 39.73
CA GLN A 252 6.50 -11.63 40.63
C GLN A 252 7.04 -13.03 40.95
N TRP A 253 7.57 -13.73 39.96
CA TRP A 253 8.21 -15.03 40.16
C TRP A 253 9.44 -14.94 41.06
N HIS A 254 10.30 -13.95 40.83
CA HIS A 254 11.52 -13.76 41.60
C HIS A 254 11.24 -13.34 43.06
N LEU A 255 10.26 -12.44 43.28
CA LEU A 255 9.81 -12.05 44.62
C LEU A 255 9.20 -13.23 45.38
N ALA A 256 8.36 -14.04 44.72
CA ALA A 256 7.79 -15.25 45.31
C ALA A 256 8.86 -16.31 45.64
N ARG A 257 9.93 -16.39 44.85
CA ARG A 257 11.04 -17.32 45.13
C ARG A 257 11.87 -16.86 46.33
N ARG A 258 12.15 -15.55 46.44
CA ARG A 258 12.86 -14.98 47.59
C ARG A 258 12.11 -15.15 48.91
N SER A 259 10.78 -15.00 48.91
CA SER A 259 9.98 -15.19 50.12
C SER A 259 9.94 -16.64 50.59
N ARG A 260 10.04 -17.62 49.69
CA ARG A 260 10.15 -19.04 50.04
C ARG A 260 11.49 -19.38 50.70
N MET A 261 12.60 -18.84 50.22
CA MET A 261 13.92 -19.11 50.83
C MET A 261 14.04 -18.52 52.26
N ARG A 262 13.37 -17.40 52.55
CA ARG A 262 13.34 -16.82 53.90
C ARG A 262 12.48 -17.61 54.91
N ARG A 263 11.69 -18.58 54.46
CA ARG A 263 10.86 -19.44 55.32
C ARG A 263 11.44 -20.85 55.47
N LEU A 264 12.75 -21.01 55.37
CA LEU A 264 13.39 -22.23 55.87
C LEU A 264 13.33 -22.20 57.41
N PRO A 265 12.73 -23.21 58.06
CA PRO A 265 12.63 -23.24 59.51
C PRO A 265 14.04 -23.22 60.11
N PRO A 266 14.26 -22.50 61.22
CA PRO A 266 15.56 -22.50 61.89
C PRO A 266 15.96 -23.94 62.18
N LYS A 267 17.18 -24.31 61.78
CA LYS A 267 17.76 -25.64 62.00
C LYS A 267 17.61 -25.95 63.49
N ALA A 268 16.87 -27.02 63.81
CA ALA A 268 16.65 -27.41 65.19
C ALA A 268 18.00 -27.57 65.90
N PRO A 269 18.13 -27.08 67.15
CA PRO A 269 19.38 -27.18 67.88
C PRO A 269 19.80 -28.66 68.00
N PRO A 270 21.10 -28.95 67.92
CA PRO A 270 21.58 -30.32 68.03
C PRO A 270 21.13 -30.92 69.37
N PRO A 271 20.78 -32.21 69.41
CA PRO A 271 20.38 -32.86 70.65
C PRO A 271 21.53 -32.79 71.67
N PRO A 272 21.23 -32.65 72.96
CA PRO A 272 22.25 -32.57 74.01
C PRO A 272 23.12 -33.82 73.99
N ALA A 273 24.44 -33.64 74.13
CA ALA A 273 25.40 -34.72 74.17
C ALA A 273 25.05 -35.69 75.31
N PRO A 274 25.11 -37.01 75.08
CA PRO A 274 24.91 -37.99 76.15
C PRO A 274 26.00 -37.80 77.21
N GLY A 275 25.57 -37.71 78.47
CA GLY A 275 26.40 -37.28 79.61
C GLY A 275 27.66 -38.11 79.81
N ALA A 276 28.71 -37.40 80.26
CA ALA A 276 29.89 -37.94 80.92
C ALA A 276 29.60 -38.17 82.41
#